data_AF-A0A2A2KX70-F1
#
_entry.id   AF-A0A2A2KX70-F1
#
_cell.length_a   1.000
_cell.length_b   1.000
_cell.length_c   1.000
_cell.angle_alpha   90.00
_cell.angle_beta   90.00
_cell.angle_gamma   90.00
#
_symmetry.space_group_name_H-M   'P 1'
#
loop_
_entity.id
_entity.type
_entity.pdbx_description
1 polymer ?
#
loop_
_entity_poly.entity_id
_entity_poly.type
_entity_poly.pdbx_seq_one_letter_code
_entity_poly.pdbx_strand_id
1 'polypeptide(L)'
;MSLLSSSIILLFISASLCYCDCDIKWPNGTDKALHWWQCGPSPITVYNISILDMNGNPEYPIYLTAPIQAWADIDDPNIIVTNPNLKANVNIWSWNDKDCSWASVPTFGLLKNLNGCDYTKCPINPGRQWISGVIDFSEFQANYLI
;
A
#
# COMPACT_ATOMS: atom_id res chain seq x y z
N MET A 1 58.88 4.56 43.90
CA MET A 1 58.25 3.33 43.37
C MET A 1 56.85 3.21 43.94
N SER A 2 55.90 2.71 43.12
CA SER A 2 54.43 2.64 43.28
C SER A 2 53.70 3.97 43.02
N LEU A 3 53.39 4.32 41.76
CA LEU A 3 52.29 3.85 40.87
C LEU A 3 50.92 4.10 41.56
N LEU A 4 50.18 5.17 41.21
CA LEU A 4 49.19 5.20 40.10
C LEU A 4 48.42 3.86 40.06
N SER A 5 47.12 3.78 40.29
CA SER A 5 46.08 4.51 39.56
C SER A 5 44.72 4.15 40.17
N SER A 6 43.87 5.16 40.30
CA SER A 6 42.41 5.02 40.33
C SER A 6 41.92 4.01 39.29
N SER A 7 40.87 3.25 39.62
CA SER A 7 39.57 3.37 38.95
C SER A 7 38.69 2.16 39.27
N ILE A 8 37.53 2.49 39.81
CA ILE A 8 36.35 1.65 39.97
C ILE A 8 36.00 1.07 38.59
N ILE A 9 36.07 -0.26 38.47
CA ILE A 9 35.62 -0.99 37.30
C ILE A 9 34.09 -0.92 37.29
N LEU A 10 33.56 0.12 36.67
CA LEU A 10 32.15 0.22 36.27
C LEU A 10 31.91 -0.83 35.17
N LEU A 11 31.29 -1.93 35.59
CA LEU A 11 30.75 -2.96 34.71
C LEU A 11 29.65 -2.32 33.85
N PHE A 12 30.00 -1.77 32.68
CA PHE A 12 29.03 -1.44 31.66
C PHE A 12 28.45 -2.75 31.12
N ILE A 13 27.36 -3.20 31.73
CA ILE A 13 26.43 -4.14 31.10
C ILE A 13 25.77 -3.34 29.97
N SER A 14 26.47 -3.22 28.84
CA SER A 14 25.83 -2.90 27.58
C SER A 14 24.97 -4.12 27.24
N ALA A 15 23.72 -4.10 27.70
CA ALA A 15 22.67 -4.87 27.08
C ALA A 15 22.64 -4.41 25.62
N SER A 16 23.38 -5.11 24.77
CA SER A 16 23.21 -5.09 23.34
C SER A 16 21.77 -5.52 23.09
N LEU A 17 20.88 -4.53 23.06
CA LEU A 17 19.65 -4.60 22.32
C LEU A 17 20.10 -5.04 20.92
N CYS A 18 19.94 -6.33 20.65
CA CYS A 18 19.96 -6.86 19.31
C CYS A 18 18.79 -6.16 18.63
N TYR A 19 19.03 -4.96 18.11
CA TYR A 19 18.18 -4.42 17.07
C TYR A 19 18.23 -5.50 16.00
N CYS A 20 17.11 -6.19 15.79
CA CYS A 20 16.88 -6.90 14.56
C CYS A 20 16.84 -5.82 13.47
N ASP A 21 18.01 -5.29 13.14
CA ASP A 21 18.22 -4.47 11.98
C ASP A 21 18.04 -5.46 10.84
N CYS A 22 16.82 -5.54 10.32
CA CYS A 22 16.68 -6.15 9.03
C CYS A 22 17.54 -5.30 8.12
N ASP A 23 18.62 -5.89 7.60
CA ASP A 23 19.22 -5.45 6.35
C ASP A 23 18.07 -4.99 5.47
N ILE A 24 17.88 -3.67 5.30
CA ILE A 24 16.63 -3.07 4.84
C ILE A 24 16.37 -3.59 3.43
N LYS A 25 15.67 -4.71 3.36
CA LYS A 25 15.36 -5.46 2.16
C LYS A 25 13.85 -5.43 2.08
N TRP A 26 13.37 -4.37 1.45
CA TRP A 26 11.99 -4.26 1.04
C TRP A 26 11.57 -5.56 0.34
N PRO A 27 10.46 -6.17 0.75
CA PRO A 27 10.04 -7.44 0.18
C PRO A 27 9.85 -7.27 -1.33
N ASN A 28 10.45 -8.15 -2.12
CA ASN A 28 10.37 -8.17 -3.58
C ASN A 28 10.81 -6.89 -4.31
N GLY A 29 11.60 -6.00 -3.69
CA GLY A 29 12.04 -4.75 -4.34
C GLY A 29 10.94 -3.69 -4.44
N THR A 30 9.95 -3.76 -3.55
CA THR A 30 8.83 -2.82 -3.41
C THR A 30 9.23 -1.41 -2.96
N ASP A 31 10.53 -1.11 -2.90
CA ASP A 31 11.10 0.24 -2.80
C ASP A 31 11.37 0.90 -4.17
N LYS A 32 11.41 0.12 -5.25
CA LYS A 32 11.85 0.58 -6.58
C LYS A 32 10.75 0.62 -7.61
N ALA A 33 9.72 -0.20 -7.45
CA ALA A 33 8.63 -0.29 -8.42
C ALA A 33 7.33 -0.75 -7.77
N LEU A 34 6.23 -0.45 -8.47
CA LEU A 34 4.94 -1.04 -8.18
C LEU A 34 4.96 -2.53 -8.53
N HIS A 35 4.52 -3.35 -7.58
CA HIS A 35 4.24 -4.76 -7.80
C HIS A 35 2.76 -5.00 -7.54
N TRP A 36 2.10 -5.74 -8.43
CA TRP A 36 0.70 -6.10 -8.29
C TRP A 36 0.49 -7.58 -8.62
N TRP A 37 -0.54 -8.16 -8.04
CA TRP A 37 -0.96 -9.54 -8.31
C TRP A 37 -2.47 -9.63 -8.10
N GLN A 38 -3.12 -10.47 -8.90
CA GLN A 38 -4.52 -10.80 -8.68
C GLN A 38 -4.65 -11.73 -7.46
N CYS A 39 -5.50 -11.35 -6.51
CA CYS A 39 -5.74 -12.16 -5.31
C CYS A 39 -6.68 -13.34 -5.64
N GLY A 40 -6.10 -14.51 -5.89
CA GLY A 40 -6.83 -15.77 -6.04
C GLY A 40 -7.73 -15.86 -7.29
N PRO A 41 -8.54 -16.94 -7.39
CA PRO A 41 -9.44 -17.14 -8.51
C PRO A 41 -10.54 -16.09 -8.53
N SER A 42 -10.69 -15.39 -9.65
CA SER A 42 -11.75 -14.40 -9.89
C SER A 42 -12.33 -14.61 -11.30
N PRO A 43 -13.63 -14.38 -11.51
CA PRO A 43 -14.23 -14.42 -12.84
C PRO A 43 -13.69 -13.32 -13.77
N ILE A 44 -13.25 -12.20 -13.19
CA ILE A 44 -12.58 -11.11 -13.91
C ILE A 44 -11.07 -11.35 -13.85
N THR A 45 -10.42 -11.27 -15.01
CA THR A 45 -8.96 -11.37 -15.13
C THR A 45 -8.35 -9.97 -15.23
N VAL A 46 -7.31 -9.70 -14.45
CA VAL A 46 -6.53 -8.46 -14.52
C VAL A 46 -5.21 -8.73 -15.24
N TYR A 47 -4.95 -8.02 -16.33
CA TYR A 47 -3.75 -8.16 -17.15
C TYR A 47 -2.67 -7.13 -16.79
N ASN A 48 -3.06 -5.92 -16.38
CA ASN A 48 -2.13 -4.87 -16.02
C ASN A 48 -2.76 -3.88 -15.04
N ILE A 49 -1.92 -3.27 -14.21
CA ILE A 49 -2.27 -2.16 -13.33
C ILE A 49 -1.21 -1.07 -13.48
N SER A 50 -1.67 0.16 -13.70
CA SER A 50 -0.84 1.36 -13.76
C SER A 50 -1.37 2.38 -12.77
N ILE A 51 -0.47 3.00 -12.02
CA ILE A 51 -0.78 4.12 -11.13
C ILE A 51 -0.18 5.38 -11.74
N LEU A 52 -1.02 6.39 -11.94
CA LEU A 52 -0.64 7.67 -12.51
C LEU A 52 -0.99 8.81 -11.56
N ASP A 53 -0.21 9.89 -11.63
CA ASP A 53 -0.58 11.16 -11.01
C ASP A 53 -1.82 11.77 -11.71
N MET A 54 -2.35 12.86 -11.18
CA MET A 54 -3.48 13.57 -11.82
C MET A 54 -3.13 14.23 -13.16
N ASN A 55 -1.86 14.28 -13.55
CA ASN A 55 -1.39 14.74 -14.85
C ASN A 55 -1.24 13.59 -15.87
N GLY A 56 -1.43 12.34 -15.45
CA GLY A 56 -1.29 11.14 -16.28
C GLY A 56 0.15 10.59 -16.39
N ASN A 57 1.08 11.07 -15.56
CA ASN A 57 2.44 10.52 -15.50
C ASN A 57 2.48 9.31 -14.56
N PRO A 58 3.30 8.28 -14.85
CA PRO A 58 3.51 7.18 -13.91
C PRO A 58 3.97 7.69 -12.55
N GLU A 59 3.28 7.28 -11.49
CA GLU A 59 3.57 7.73 -10.13
C GLU A 59 4.14 6.58 -9.30
N TYR A 60 5.41 6.73 -8.92
CA TYR A 60 6.06 5.88 -7.94
C TYR A 60 7.26 6.61 -7.31
N PRO A 61 7.45 6.59 -5.98
CA PRO A 61 6.56 6.00 -4.97
C PRO A 61 5.17 6.68 -4.95
N ILE A 62 4.15 5.95 -4.50
CA ILE A 62 2.76 6.44 -4.48
C ILE A 62 2.56 7.32 -3.26
N TYR A 63 2.21 8.59 -3.47
CA TYR A 63 1.94 9.52 -2.37
C TYR A 63 0.45 9.54 -2.05
N LEU A 64 0.05 8.87 -0.97
CA LEU A 64 -1.35 8.82 -0.49
C LEU A 64 -1.86 10.18 0.07
N THR A 65 -1.06 11.24 -0.04
CA THR A 65 -1.43 12.63 0.31
C THR A 65 -2.07 13.39 -0.82
N ALA A 66 -2.10 12.82 -2.02
CA ALA A 66 -2.74 13.41 -3.18
C ALA A 66 -3.66 12.38 -3.86
N PRO A 67 -4.65 12.84 -4.64
CA PRO A 67 -5.42 11.96 -5.50
C PRO A 67 -4.51 11.29 -6.54
N ILE A 68 -4.76 10.00 -6.78
CA ILE A 68 -4.06 9.21 -7.80
C ILE A 68 -5.07 8.58 -8.77
N GLN A 69 -4.61 8.26 -9.97
CA GLN A 69 -5.39 7.51 -10.95
C GLN A 69 -4.93 6.06 -11.00
N ALA A 70 -5.80 5.14 -10.61
CA ALA A 70 -5.58 3.71 -10.77
C ALA A 70 -6.22 3.23 -12.07
N TRP A 71 -5.40 2.70 -12.97
CA TRP A 71 -5.83 2.11 -14.25
C TRP A 71 -5.61 0.61 -14.22
N ALA A 72 -6.60 -0.15 -14.68
CA ALA A 72 -6.50 -1.60 -14.79
C ALA A 72 -6.98 -2.08 -16.17
N ASP A 73 -6.18 -2.92 -16.81
CA ASP A 73 -6.58 -3.70 -17.99
C ASP A 73 -7.24 -4.97 -17.49
N ILE A 74 -8.55 -5.07 -17.67
CA ILE A 74 -9.36 -6.17 -17.17
C ILE A 74 -10.06 -6.88 -18.33
N ASP A 75 -10.42 -8.14 -18.13
CA ASP A 75 -11.33 -8.89 -18.99
C ASP A 75 -12.42 -9.55 -18.14
N ASP A 76 -13.65 -9.05 -18.29
CA ASP A 76 -14.84 -9.61 -17.69
C ASP A 76 -15.56 -10.49 -18.73
N PRO A 77 -15.61 -11.82 -18.55
CA PRO A 77 -16.08 -12.70 -19.59
C PRO A 77 -17.60 -12.60 -19.85
N ASN A 78 -18.43 -12.14 -18.91
CA ASN A 78 -19.89 -12.34 -19.05
C ASN A 78 -20.81 -11.32 -18.34
N ILE A 79 -20.33 -10.48 -17.42
CA ILE A 79 -21.24 -9.72 -16.55
C ILE A 79 -21.17 -8.22 -16.85
N ILE A 80 -22.34 -7.59 -17.00
CA ILE A 80 -22.43 -6.13 -16.94
C ILE A 80 -22.53 -5.73 -15.46
N VAL A 81 -21.50 -5.09 -14.92
CA VAL A 81 -21.52 -4.60 -13.54
C VAL A 81 -22.02 -3.15 -13.53
N THR A 82 -23.14 -2.92 -12.87
CA THR A 82 -23.82 -1.62 -12.74
C THR A 82 -23.84 -1.12 -11.29
N ASN A 83 -24.11 0.16 -11.10
CA ASN A 83 -24.40 0.73 -9.78
C ASN A 83 -25.70 0.07 -9.23
N PRO A 84 -25.77 -0.38 -7.97
CA PRO A 84 -24.77 -0.28 -6.88
C PRO A 84 -23.97 -1.56 -6.64
N ASN A 85 -23.95 -2.47 -7.62
CA ASN A 85 -23.43 -3.84 -7.48
C ASN A 85 -21.90 -3.91 -7.54
N LEU A 86 -21.24 -2.87 -8.04
CA LEU A 86 -19.78 -2.74 -7.94
C LEU A 86 -19.40 -2.28 -6.52
N LYS A 87 -18.86 -3.19 -5.70
CA LYS A 87 -18.35 -2.87 -4.37
C LYS A 87 -16.83 -2.89 -4.34
N ALA A 88 -16.25 -1.84 -3.78
CA ALA A 88 -14.81 -1.71 -3.58
C ALA A 88 -14.48 -1.82 -2.09
N ASN A 89 -13.39 -2.54 -1.80
CA ASN A 89 -12.79 -2.64 -0.48
C ASN A 89 -11.30 -2.38 -0.63
N VAL A 90 -10.76 -1.44 0.13
CA VAL A 90 -9.33 -1.11 0.10
C VAL A 90 -8.75 -1.37 1.49
N ASN A 91 -7.72 -2.22 1.52
CA ASN A 91 -6.91 -2.46 2.72
C ASN A 91 -5.52 -1.87 2.47
N ILE A 92 -5.02 -1.11 3.44
CA ILE A 92 -3.70 -0.50 3.36
C ILE A 92 -2.79 -1.20 4.37
N TRP A 93 -1.58 -1.55 3.93
CA TRP A 93 -0.52 -2.07 4.77
C TRP A 93 0.70 -1.17 4.69
N SER A 94 1.39 -1.02 5.80
CA SER A 94 2.65 -0.30 5.90
C SER A 94 3.73 -1.29 6.33
N TRP A 95 4.90 -1.16 5.73
CA TRP A 95 6.05 -1.97 6.10
C TRP A 95 6.67 -1.42 7.38
N ASN A 96 6.84 -2.28 8.38
CA ASN A 96 7.50 -1.93 9.64
C ASN A 96 8.96 -2.39 9.57
N ASP A 97 9.89 -1.45 9.48
CA ASP A 97 11.33 -1.74 9.39
C ASP A 97 11.90 -2.36 10.69
N LYS A 98 11.24 -2.19 11.84
CA LYS A 98 11.72 -2.72 13.13
C LYS A 98 11.46 -4.23 13.28
N ASP A 99 10.29 -4.66 12.80
CA ASP A 99 9.81 -6.04 12.92
C ASP A 99 9.72 -6.74 11.56
N CYS A 100 10.13 -6.06 10.50
CA CYS A 100 10.27 -6.55 9.13
C CYS A 100 9.04 -7.28 8.63
N SER A 101 7.91 -6.63 8.86
CA SER A 101 6.59 -7.21 8.63
C SER A 101 5.61 -6.14 8.17
N TRP A 102 4.59 -6.60 7.46
CA TRP A 102 3.47 -5.76 7.04
C TRP A 102 2.51 -5.56 8.21
N ALA A 103 2.30 -4.31 8.60
CA ALA A 103 1.28 -3.91 9.57
C ALA A 103 0.08 -3.30 8.83
N SER A 104 -1.14 -3.67 9.23
CA SER A 104 -2.34 -3.04 8.67
C SER A 104 -2.48 -1.61 9.18
N VAL A 105 -2.68 -0.68 8.25
CA VAL A 105 -3.03 0.70 8.57
C VAL A 105 -4.53 0.74 8.87
N PRO A 106 -4.95 1.16 10.08
CA PRO A 106 -6.35 1.17 10.46
C PRO A 106 -7.10 2.26 9.68
N THR A 107 -7.97 1.85 8.77
CA THR A 107 -8.83 2.76 7.98
C THR A 107 -10.18 2.99 8.63
N PHE A 108 -10.40 2.45 9.84
CA PHE A 108 -11.64 2.54 10.63
C PHE A 108 -12.93 2.21 9.86
N GLY A 109 -12.82 1.37 8.82
CA GLY A 109 -13.95 0.97 7.99
C GLY A 109 -14.33 1.95 6.88
N LEU A 110 -13.66 3.10 6.80
CA LEU A 110 -13.93 4.13 5.79
C LEU A 110 -13.67 3.63 4.36
N LEU A 111 -12.80 2.63 4.21
CA LEU A 111 -12.45 2.02 2.92
C LEU A 111 -13.16 0.68 2.65
N LYS A 112 -14.28 0.41 3.32
CA LYS A 112 -15.05 -0.84 3.15
C LYS A 112 -16.43 -0.58 2.53
N ASN A 113 -16.89 -1.52 1.72
CA ASN A 113 -18.19 -1.50 1.05
C ASN A 113 -18.46 -0.22 0.24
N LEU A 114 -17.40 0.41 -0.27
CA LEU A 114 -17.48 1.58 -1.12
C LEU A 114 -18.25 1.24 -2.40
N ASN A 115 -19.05 2.17 -2.91
CA ASN A 115 -19.66 2.01 -4.22
C ASN A 115 -18.60 2.31 -5.29
N GLY A 116 -18.10 1.28 -5.96
CA GLY A 116 -17.03 1.43 -6.94
C GLY A 116 -17.42 2.32 -8.12
N CYS A 117 -18.71 2.40 -8.45
CA CYS A 117 -19.22 3.28 -9.51
C CYS A 117 -19.13 4.78 -9.17
N ASP A 118 -18.84 5.14 -7.92
CA ASP A 118 -18.56 6.53 -7.54
C ASP A 118 -17.12 6.93 -7.92
N TYR A 119 -16.24 5.94 -8.10
CA TYR A 119 -14.81 6.13 -8.38
C TYR A 119 -14.41 5.75 -9.80
N THR A 120 -15.22 4.93 -10.50
CA THR A 120 -14.98 4.52 -11.90
C THR A 120 -16.22 4.72 -12.78
N LYS A 121 -16.03 4.68 -14.11
CA LYS A 121 -17.13 4.77 -15.07
C LYS A 121 -17.90 3.46 -15.11
N CYS A 122 -19.13 3.48 -14.63
CA CYS A 122 -20.09 2.40 -14.81
C CYS A 122 -21.04 2.69 -16.00
N PRO A 123 -21.63 1.65 -16.64
CA PRO A 123 -21.43 0.22 -16.37
C PRO A 123 -20.06 -0.30 -16.85
N ILE A 124 -19.54 -1.32 -16.16
CA ILE A 124 -18.43 -2.14 -16.68
C ILE A 124 -19.06 -3.16 -17.62
N ASN A 125 -18.69 -3.12 -18.89
CA ASN A 125 -19.23 -4.02 -19.89
C ASN A 125 -18.42 -5.33 -19.96
N PRO A 126 -18.97 -6.42 -20.50
CA PRO A 126 -18.18 -7.60 -20.80
C PRO A 126 -17.07 -7.33 -21.83
N GLY A 127 -16.00 -8.12 -21.74
CA GLY A 127 -14.84 -8.11 -22.61
C GLY A 127 -13.65 -7.33 -22.04
N ARG A 128 -12.52 -7.46 -22.75
CA ARG A 128 -11.27 -6.80 -22.38
C ARG A 128 -11.35 -5.29 -22.56
N GLN A 129 -11.07 -4.54 -21.50
CA GLN A 129 -11.07 -3.08 -21.51
C GLN A 129 -10.15 -2.50 -20.44
N TRP A 130 -9.76 -1.24 -20.65
CA TRP A 130 -9.17 -0.43 -19.61
C TRP A 130 -10.26 0.23 -18.78
N ILE A 131 -10.21 0.00 -17.47
CA ILE A 131 -11.00 0.75 -16.49
C ILE A 131 -10.06 1.65 -15.70
N SER A 132 -10.59 2.79 -15.25
CA SER A 132 -9.82 3.70 -14.40
C SER A 132 -10.68 4.27 -13.30
N GLY A 133 -10.06 4.56 -12.17
CA GLY A 133 -10.70 5.29 -11.09
C GLY A 133 -9.74 6.22 -10.38
N VAL A 134 -10.29 7.31 -9.87
CA VAL A 134 -9.56 8.25 -9.03
C VAL A 134 -9.69 7.77 -7.59
N ILE A 135 -8.56 7.56 -6.93
CA ILE A 135 -8.51 7.22 -5.52
C ILE A 135 -7.92 8.42 -4.80
N ASP A 136 -8.70 9.02 -3.92
CA ASP A 136 -8.25 10.12 -3.08
C ASP A 136 -8.26 9.68 -1.62
N PHE A 137 -7.08 9.61 -1.02
CA PHE A 137 -6.93 9.28 0.39
C PHE A 137 -6.85 10.51 1.30
N SER A 138 -6.84 11.73 0.72
CA SER A 138 -6.78 12.97 1.49
C SER A 138 -7.97 13.11 2.45
N GLU A 139 -9.15 12.59 2.07
CA GLU A 139 -10.35 12.56 2.90
C GLU A 139 -10.18 11.65 4.14
N PHE A 140 -9.27 10.68 4.08
CA PHE A 140 -8.99 9.74 5.18
C PHE A 140 -7.76 10.13 5.99
N GLN A 141 -7.12 11.25 5.65
CA GLN A 141 -6.10 11.87 6.49
C GLN A 141 -6.77 12.49 7.70
N ALA A 142 -7.09 11.66 8.68
CA ALA A 142 -7.11 12.15 10.05
C ALA A 142 -5.76 12.82 10.31
N ASN A 143 -5.77 14.04 10.84
CA ASN A 143 -4.63 14.82 11.31
C ASN A 143 -3.72 14.01 12.27
N TYR A 144 -2.99 13.04 11.76
CA TYR A 144 -1.93 12.35 12.47
C TYR A 144 -0.69 13.20 12.26
N LEU A 145 -0.48 14.11 13.22
CA LEU A 145 0.83 14.62 13.56
C LEU A 145 1.71 13.39 13.83
N ILE A 146 2.63 13.13 12.91
CA ILE A 146 3.76 12.21 13.08
C ILE A 146 4.73 12.85 14.08
#